data_AF-A0A9W6Z8R9-F1
#
_entry.id   AF-A0A9W6Z8R9-F1
#
_cell.length_a   1.000
_cell.length_b   1.000
_cell.length_c   1.000
_cell.angle_alpha   90.00
_cell.angle_beta   90.00
_cell.angle_gamma   90.00
#
_symmetry.space_group_name_H-M   'P 1'
#
loop_
_entity.id
_entity.type
_entity.pdbx_description
1 polymer ?
#
loop_
_entity_poly.entity_id
_entity_poly.type
_entity_poly.pdbx_seq_one_letter_code
_entity_poly.pdbx_strand_id
1 'polypeptide(L)'
;MVRKNREIHSWCSTYFIRFLSLASILAPQTYNTVRPIIEASAKAAAQSCSGGTDGHTCGTNWFANGWDGNYGLGEQMAALEVMQNLVAPYRHPPYTAADGASSYGDGAAGSAATDNSGAKLKLDNGDKAGAAIITCIIGISIVLLGCYLVI
;
A
#
# COMPACT_ATOMS: atom_id res chain seq x y z
N MET A 1 20.18 0.34 0.84
CA MET A 1 19.11 1.36 0.85
C MET A 1 18.22 1.41 -0.41
N VAL A 2 18.57 0.76 -1.53
CA VAL A 2 17.76 0.78 -2.78
C VAL A 2 16.46 -0.05 -2.73
N ARG A 3 16.31 -0.98 -1.76
CA ARG A 3 15.11 -1.84 -1.67
C ARG A 3 13.85 -1.11 -1.15
N LYS A 4 13.99 -0.13 -0.25
CA LYS A 4 12.84 0.46 0.47
C LYS A 4 11.95 1.38 -0.40
N ASN A 5 12.50 2.02 -1.44
CA ASN A 5 11.72 2.86 -2.37
C ASN A 5 11.00 2.06 -3.46
N ARG A 6 11.50 0.86 -3.80
CA ARG A 6 10.97 0.07 -4.92
C ARG A 6 9.66 -0.63 -4.55
N GLU A 7 9.54 -1.03 -3.28
CA GLU A 7 8.31 -1.61 -2.77
C GLU A 7 7.16 -0.60 -2.81
N ILE A 8 7.35 0.64 -2.34
CA ILE A 8 6.30 1.69 -2.27
C ILE A 8 5.64 1.94 -3.65
N HIS A 9 6.41 1.86 -4.74
CA HIS A 9 5.90 1.98 -6.11
C HIS A 9 4.95 0.83 -6.51
N SER A 10 5.28 -0.40 -6.11
CA SER A 10 4.47 -1.59 -6.41
C SER A 10 3.19 -1.65 -5.58
N TRP A 11 3.27 -1.32 -4.28
CA TRP A 11 2.10 -1.28 -3.39
C TRP A 11 1.07 -0.26 -3.89
N CYS A 12 1.50 0.96 -4.25
CA CYS A 12 0.55 1.98 -4.70
C CYS A 12 -0.24 1.53 -5.94
N SER A 13 0.44 0.96 -6.95
CA SER A 13 -0.20 0.54 -8.20
C SER A 13 -1.18 -0.63 -8.00
N THR A 14 -0.81 -1.61 -7.17
CA THR A 14 -1.59 -2.82 -6.90
C THR A 14 -2.90 -2.53 -6.17
N TYR A 15 -2.80 -1.87 -5.01
CA TYR A 15 -3.99 -1.56 -4.20
C TYR A 15 -4.87 -0.52 -4.87
N PHE A 16 -4.28 0.46 -5.54
CA PHE A 16 -5.03 1.46 -6.29
C PHE A 16 -5.88 0.81 -7.39
N ILE A 17 -5.34 -0.13 -8.17
CA ILE A 17 -6.09 -0.80 -9.24
C ILE A 17 -7.25 -1.62 -8.68
N ARG A 18 -7.07 -2.34 -7.56
CA ARG A 18 -8.16 -3.04 -6.85
C ARG A 18 -9.29 -2.07 -6.50
N PHE A 19 -8.97 -0.98 -5.81
CA PHE A 19 -9.98 -0.01 -5.37
C PHE A 19 -10.63 0.71 -6.55
N LEU A 20 -9.86 1.04 -7.59
CA LEU A 20 -10.38 1.69 -8.78
C LEU A 20 -11.33 0.78 -9.56
N SER A 21 -10.97 -0.51 -9.70
CA SER A 21 -11.85 -1.51 -10.30
C SER A 21 -13.15 -1.65 -9.51
N LEU A 22 -13.07 -1.73 -8.19
CA LEU A 22 -14.24 -1.81 -7.32
C LEU A 22 -15.11 -0.55 -7.43
N ALA A 23 -14.49 0.64 -7.39
CA ALA A 23 -15.18 1.91 -7.57
C ALA A 23 -15.93 1.95 -8.91
N SER A 24 -15.37 1.38 -9.98
CA SER A 24 -16.05 1.32 -11.28
C SER A 24 -17.30 0.44 -11.30
N ILE A 25 -17.39 -0.56 -10.41
CA ILE A 25 -18.57 -1.41 -10.25
C ILE A 25 -19.65 -0.68 -9.45
N LEU A 26 -19.28 0.04 -8.39
CA LEU A 26 -20.21 0.84 -7.60
C LEU A 26 -20.71 2.09 -8.35
N ALA A 27 -19.85 2.70 -9.18
CA ALA A 27 -20.12 3.92 -9.91
C ALA A 27 -20.00 3.67 -11.43
N PRO A 28 -21.05 3.11 -12.08
CA PRO A 28 -20.97 2.60 -13.45
C PRO A 28 -20.62 3.68 -14.49
N GLN A 29 -20.89 4.97 -14.23
CA GLN A 29 -20.44 6.06 -15.10
C GLN A 29 -18.91 6.12 -15.28
N THR A 30 -18.13 5.59 -14.34
CA THR A 30 -16.66 5.61 -14.40
C THR A 30 -16.06 4.40 -15.11
N TYR A 31 -16.87 3.39 -15.41
CA TYR A 31 -16.41 2.12 -15.98
C TYR A 31 -15.65 2.29 -17.30
N ASN A 32 -16.21 3.09 -18.22
CA ASN A 32 -15.62 3.31 -19.54
C ASN A 32 -14.25 4.02 -19.49
N THR A 33 -13.99 4.77 -18.41
CA THR A 33 -12.70 5.46 -18.21
C THR A 33 -11.69 4.54 -17.51
N VAL A 34 -12.14 3.78 -16.51
CA VAL A 34 -11.28 2.92 -15.68
C VAL A 34 -10.86 1.65 -16.41
N ARG A 35 -11.80 0.98 -17.09
CA ARG A 35 -11.56 -0.30 -17.75
C ARG A 35 -10.37 -0.31 -18.72
N PRO A 36 -10.23 0.65 -19.66
CA PRO A 36 -9.10 0.65 -20.59
C PRO A 36 -7.74 0.85 -19.90
N ILE A 37 -7.70 1.57 -18.77
CA ILE A 37 -6.47 1.74 -17.98
C ILE A 37 -6.05 0.40 -17.39
N ILE A 38 -6.99 -0.32 -16.77
CA ILE A 38 -6.72 -1.66 -16.20
C ILE A 38 -6.29 -2.63 -17.30
N GLU A 39 -6.93 -2.61 -18.46
CA GLU A 39 -6.55 -3.47 -19.61
C GLU A 39 -5.16 -3.17 -20.15
N ALA A 40 -4.79 -1.89 -20.25
CA ALA A 40 -3.45 -1.49 -20.67
C ALA A 40 -2.39 -1.95 -19.64
N SER A 41 -2.66 -1.72 -18.35
CA SER A 41 -1.78 -2.18 -17.27
C SER A 41 -1.65 -3.69 -17.23
N ALA A 42 -2.73 -4.44 -17.44
CA ALA A 42 -2.71 -5.90 -17.45
C ALA A 42 -1.87 -6.43 -18.62
N LYS A 43 -2.01 -5.86 -19.82
CA LYS A 43 -1.17 -6.24 -20.97
C LYS A 43 0.31 -6.01 -20.68
N ALA A 44 0.66 -4.86 -20.09
CA ALA A 44 2.03 -4.53 -19.76
C ALA A 44 2.59 -5.42 -18.64
N ALA A 45 1.79 -5.73 -17.61
CA ALA A 45 2.15 -6.68 -16.58
C ALA A 45 2.40 -8.08 -17.15
N ALA A 46 1.57 -8.54 -18.09
CA ALA A 46 1.73 -9.85 -18.75
C ALA A 46 3.04 -9.93 -19.53
N GLN A 47 3.41 -8.85 -20.23
CA GLN A 47 4.69 -8.77 -20.93
C GLN A 47 5.88 -8.82 -19.98
N SER A 48 5.74 -8.32 -18.75
CA SER A 48 6.78 -8.37 -17.73
C SER A 48 6.94 -9.77 -17.11
N CYS A 49 5.94 -10.65 -17.24
CA CYS A 49 5.93 -12.02 -16.74
C CYS A 49 6.62 -13.02 -17.68
N SER A 50 7.83 -12.68 -18.14
CA SER A 50 8.64 -13.49 -19.06
C SER A 50 10.04 -13.78 -18.52
N GLY A 51 10.28 -13.51 -17.24
CA GLY A 51 11.59 -13.53 -16.61
C GLY A 51 11.87 -14.76 -15.75
N GLY A 52 12.97 -14.69 -15.01
CA GLY A 52 13.34 -15.70 -14.01
C GLY A 52 13.90 -16.99 -14.62
N THR A 53 14.25 -17.94 -13.76
CA THR A 53 14.72 -19.27 -14.18
C THR A 53 13.58 -20.17 -14.67
N ASP A 54 12.35 -19.80 -14.33
CA ASP A 54 11.09 -20.48 -14.64
C ASP A 54 10.39 -19.94 -15.89
N GLY A 55 10.84 -18.81 -16.45
CA GLY A 55 10.30 -18.20 -17.67
C GLY A 55 8.95 -17.48 -17.49
N HIS A 56 8.44 -17.42 -16.26
CA HIS A 56 7.16 -16.81 -15.91
C HIS A 56 7.25 -15.86 -14.71
N THR A 57 8.46 -15.46 -14.33
CA THR A 57 8.64 -14.49 -13.26
C THR A 57 8.26 -13.08 -13.74
N CYS A 58 7.42 -12.39 -12.97
CA CYS A 58 6.94 -11.04 -13.24
C CYS A 58 7.84 -9.99 -12.60
N GLY A 59 8.05 -8.89 -13.33
CA GLY A 59 8.69 -7.68 -12.84
C GLY A 59 7.69 -6.62 -12.36
N THR A 60 8.21 -5.46 -11.95
CA THR A 60 7.39 -4.30 -11.50
C THR A 60 7.43 -3.12 -12.43
N ASN A 61 8.41 -3.03 -13.33
CA ASN A 61 8.46 -1.98 -14.32
C ASN A 61 7.67 -2.34 -15.59
N TRP A 62 6.42 -1.88 -15.65
CA TRP A 62 5.52 -2.12 -16.79
C TRP A 62 5.61 -1.06 -17.91
N PHE A 63 6.55 -0.11 -17.79
CA PHE A 63 6.90 0.79 -18.90
C PHE A 63 7.98 0.21 -19.80
N ALA A 64 8.72 -0.79 -19.31
CA ALA A 64 9.72 -1.50 -20.08
C ALA A 64 9.06 -2.59 -20.95
N ASN A 65 9.61 -2.81 -22.15
CA ASN A 65 9.21 -3.93 -23.00
C ASN A 65 9.85 -5.22 -22.48
N GLY A 66 9.20 -5.87 -21.50
CA GLY A 66 9.59 -7.18 -20.98
C GLY A 66 9.92 -7.19 -19.49
N TRP A 67 10.66 -8.22 -19.08
CA TRP A 67 11.09 -8.40 -17.69
C TRP A 67 12.19 -7.42 -17.29
N ASP A 68 12.04 -6.78 -16.14
CA ASP A 68 12.92 -5.73 -15.63
C ASP A 68 14.09 -6.24 -14.77
N GLY A 69 14.27 -7.56 -14.71
CA GLY A 69 15.31 -8.23 -13.92
C GLY A 69 15.01 -8.30 -12.43
N ASN A 70 13.86 -7.78 -11.97
CA ASN A 70 13.46 -7.79 -10.58
C ASN A 70 12.42 -8.88 -10.33
N TYR A 71 12.48 -9.46 -9.14
CA TYR A 71 11.53 -10.48 -8.72
C TYR A 71 11.35 -10.46 -7.20
N GLY A 72 10.19 -10.90 -6.76
CA GLY A 72 9.82 -10.97 -5.36
C GLY A 72 8.32 -11.18 -5.19
N LEU A 73 7.89 -11.31 -3.94
CA LEU A 73 6.48 -11.53 -3.61
C LEU A 73 5.63 -10.31 -4.03
N GLY A 74 6.14 -9.09 -3.85
CA GLY A 74 5.42 -7.86 -4.19
C GLY A 74 5.20 -7.71 -5.69
N GLU A 75 6.21 -8.04 -6.49
CA GLU A 75 6.18 -8.03 -7.95
C GLU A 75 5.12 -8.99 -8.48
N GLN A 76 5.09 -10.20 -7.93
CA GLN A 76 4.14 -11.25 -8.31
C GLN A 76 2.71 -10.92 -7.86
N MET A 77 2.55 -10.42 -6.63
CA MET A 77 1.24 -9.95 -6.14
C MET A 77 0.70 -8.79 -6.96
N ALA A 78 1.57 -7.86 -7.38
CA ALA A 78 1.18 -6.74 -8.22
C ALA A 78 0.67 -7.19 -9.59
N ALA A 79 1.41 -8.07 -10.26
CA ALA A 79 0.99 -8.63 -11.54
C ALA A 79 -0.35 -9.38 -11.40
N LEU A 80 -0.47 -10.27 -10.40
CA LEU A 80 -1.69 -11.03 -10.14
C LEU A 80 -2.90 -10.13 -9.93
N GLU A 81 -2.74 -9.07 -9.13
CA GLU A 81 -3.81 -8.13 -8.81
C GLU A 81 -4.37 -7.45 -10.06
N VAL A 82 -3.52 -6.99 -10.95
CA VAL A 82 -3.98 -6.31 -12.17
C VAL A 82 -4.70 -7.29 -13.10
N MET A 83 -4.21 -8.53 -13.21
CA MET A 83 -4.89 -9.56 -14.00
C MET A 83 -6.27 -9.91 -13.45
N GLN A 84 -6.40 -10.12 -12.13
CA GLN A 84 -7.69 -10.50 -11.55
C GLN A 84 -8.75 -9.40 -11.69
N ASN A 85 -8.35 -8.12 -11.70
CA ASN A 85 -9.29 -7.00 -11.88
C ASN A 85 -9.92 -6.97 -13.27
N LEU A 86 -9.33 -7.64 -14.27
CA LEU A 86 -10.00 -7.84 -15.57
C LEU A 86 -11.28 -8.67 -15.44
N VAL A 87 -11.36 -9.55 -14.44
CA VAL A 87 -12.49 -10.45 -14.20
C VAL A 87 -13.56 -9.80 -13.33
N ALA A 88 -13.24 -8.70 -12.64
CA ALA A 88 -14.13 -8.03 -11.69
C ALA A 88 -15.55 -7.74 -12.23
N PRO A 89 -15.76 -7.32 -13.50
CA PRO A 89 -17.10 -7.02 -14.03
C PRO A 89 -17.98 -8.26 -14.24
N TYR A 90 -17.39 -9.45 -14.32
CA TYR A 90 -18.11 -10.72 -14.44
C TYR A 90 -18.49 -11.31 -13.10
N ARG A 91 -18.12 -10.64 -12.00
CA ARG A 91 -18.44 -11.04 -10.64
C ARG A 91 -19.57 -10.17 -10.11
N HIS A 92 -20.30 -10.76 -9.18
CA HIS A 92 -21.33 -10.09 -8.41
C HIS A 92 -20.73 -8.84 -7.67
N PRO A 93 -21.43 -7.69 -7.67
CA PRO A 93 -20.99 -6.47 -6.98
C PRO A 93 -20.98 -6.68 -5.46
N PRO A 94 -20.22 -5.95 -4.63
CA PRO A 94 -20.12 -6.21 -3.19
C PRO A 94 -21.47 -6.49 -2.49
N TYR A 95 -21.53 -7.60 -1.74
CA TYR A 95 -22.73 -7.96 -0.97
C TYR A 95 -23.05 -6.91 0.09
N THR A 96 -24.33 -6.56 0.22
CA THR A 96 -24.83 -5.75 1.33
C THR A 96 -25.38 -6.65 2.44
N ALA A 97 -25.74 -6.06 3.59
CA ALA A 97 -26.43 -6.79 4.66
C ALA A 97 -27.79 -7.36 4.21
N ALA A 98 -28.40 -6.80 3.16
CA ALA A 98 -29.68 -7.25 2.63
C ALA A 98 -29.54 -8.33 1.52
N ASP A 99 -28.38 -8.38 0.84
CA ASP A 99 -28.25 -9.10 -0.44
C ASP A 99 -27.47 -10.43 -0.35
N GLY A 100 -27.41 -11.06 0.82
CA GLY A 100 -26.79 -12.39 0.95
C GLY A 100 -25.37 -12.40 1.52
N ALA A 101 -24.96 -11.35 2.24
CA ALA A 101 -23.75 -11.41 3.06
C ALA A 101 -23.89 -12.47 4.17
N SER A 102 -22.92 -13.38 4.29
CA SER A 102 -22.88 -14.41 5.34
C SER A 102 -22.15 -13.98 6.61
N SER A 103 -21.63 -12.74 6.65
CA SER A 103 -20.90 -12.19 7.80
C SER A 103 -21.87 -11.50 8.76
N TYR A 104 -21.76 -11.79 10.06
CA TYR A 104 -22.55 -11.15 11.11
C TYR A 104 -21.77 -9.99 11.74
N GLY A 105 -22.43 -8.87 11.97
CA GLY A 105 -21.87 -7.75 12.72
C GLY A 105 -21.93 -8.01 14.23
N ASP A 106 -20.90 -7.57 14.94
CA ASP A 106 -20.90 -7.52 16.40
C ASP A 106 -21.06 -6.06 16.84
N GLY A 107 -22.13 -5.77 17.57
CA GLY A 107 -22.41 -4.42 18.10
C GLY A 107 -21.42 -3.96 19.17
N ALA A 108 -20.63 -4.89 19.74
CA ALA A 108 -19.53 -4.62 20.66
C ALA A 108 -18.14 -4.64 19.96
N ALA A 109 -18.10 -4.73 18.63
CA ALA A 109 -16.83 -4.68 17.89
C ALA A 109 -16.10 -3.36 18.15
N GLY A 110 -14.91 -3.44 18.75
CA GLY A 110 -14.11 -2.27 19.14
C GLY A 110 -14.56 -1.56 20.43
N SER A 111 -15.64 -2.01 21.09
CA SER A 111 -16.06 -1.48 22.40
C SER A 111 -15.39 -2.18 23.57
N ALA A 112 -14.75 -3.33 23.33
CA ALA A 112 -13.84 -3.91 24.30
C ALA A 112 -12.68 -2.94 24.50
N ALA A 113 -12.58 -2.38 25.70
CA ALA A 113 -11.35 -1.76 26.19
C ALA A 113 -10.31 -2.87 26.40
N THR A 114 -9.83 -3.48 25.32
CA THR A 114 -8.50 -4.04 25.31
C THR A 114 -7.59 -2.85 25.53
N ASP A 115 -6.95 -2.79 26.69
CA ASP A 115 -5.75 -1.99 26.90
C ASP A 115 -4.73 -2.43 25.83
N ASN A 116 -4.87 -1.91 24.61
CA ASN A 116 -3.90 -2.02 23.51
C ASN A 116 -2.67 -1.15 23.79
N SER A 117 -2.51 -0.71 25.04
CA SER A 117 -1.21 -0.42 25.61
C SER A 117 -0.46 -1.75 25.68
N GLY A 118 0.13 -2.19 24.56
CA GLY A 118 1.11 -3.28 24.58
C GLY A 118 2.01 -3.06 25.78
N ALA A 119 1.94 -4.00 26.74
CA ALA A 119 2.50 -3.92 28.09
C ALA A 119 2.86 -2.48 28.50
N LYS A 120 1.88 -1.67 28.96
CA LYS A 120 2.05 -0.29 29.46
C LYS A 120 3.52 -0.03 29.81
N LEU A 121 4.27 0.55 28.87
CA LEU A 121 5.70 0.74 29.05
C LEU A 121 5.82 1.50 30.37
N LYS A 122 6.47 0.89 31.36
CA LYS A 122 6.78 1.55 32.63
C LYS A 122 7.80 2.62 32.28
N LEU A 123 7.31 3.78 31.87
CA LEU A 123 8.10 4.94 31.59
C LEU A 123 8.68 5.40 32.91
N ASP A 124 9.98 5.21 33.08
CA ASP A 124 10.68 5.65 34.28
C ASP A 124 10.92 7.16 34.22
N ASN A 125 11.18 7.76 35.38
CA ASN A 125 11.58 9.17 35.43
C ASN A 125 12.86 9.43 34.61
N GLY A 126 13.71 8.42 34.41
CA GLY A 126 14.87 8.46 33.53
C GLY A 126 14.54 8.76 32.06
N ASP A 127 13.51 8.13 31.50
CA ASP A 127 13.13 8.34 30.09
C ASP A 127 12.60 9.76 29.86
N LYS A 128 11.86 10.29 30.84
CA LYS A 128 11.35 11.66 30.81
C LYS A 128 12.46 12.71 30.91
N ALA A 129 13.48 12.45 31.73
CA ALA A 129 14.64 13.33 31.85
C ALA A 129 15.51 13.30 30.58
N GLY A 130 15.75 12.12 30.02
CA GLY A 130 16.51 11.95 28.77
C GLY A 130 15.87 12.68 27.59
N ALA A 131 14.54 12.56 27.44
CA ALA A 131 13.80 13.27 26.40
C ALA A 131 13.97 14.81 26.50
N ALA A 132 13.86 15.35 27.72
CA ALA A 132 14.00 16.79 27.95
C ALA A 132 15.41 17.31 27.61
N ILE A 133 16.46 16.59 28.02
CA ILE A 133 17.85 16.98 27.77
C ILE A 133 18.14 17.03 26.27
N ILE A 134 17.71 16.01 25.52
CA ILE A 134 17.92 15.95 24.06
C ILE A 134 17.21 17.13 23.38
N THR A 135 15.96 17.44 23.78
CA THR A 135 15.23 18.58 23.20
C THR A 135 15.90 19.92 23.48
N CYS A 136 16.47 20.11 24.67
CA CYS A 136 17.19 21.35 25.00
C CYS A 136 18.49 21.48 24.21
N ILE A 137 19.27 20.41 24.07
CA ILE A 137 20.55 20.44 23.33
C ILE A 137 20.31 20.74 21.85
N ILE A 138 19.33 20.07 21.23
CA ILE A 138 18.99 20.29 19.82
C ILE A 138 18.36 21.69 19.63
N GLY A 139 17.50 22.12 20.54
CA GLY A 139 16.90 23.45 20.49
C GLY A 139 17.96 24.56 20.55
N ILE A 140 18.89 24.46 21.49
CA ILE A 140 19.97 25.44 21.65
C ILE A 140 20.92 25.41 20.45
N SER A 141 21.27 24.24 19.91
CA SER A 141 22.16 24.16 18.75
C SER A 141 21.55 24.79 17.50
N ILE A 142 20.25 24.60 17.26
CA ILE A 142 19.52 25.22 16.15
C ILE A 142 19.47 26.74 16.32
N VAL A 143 19.18 27.23 17.53
CA VAL A 143 19.12 28.68 17.81
C VAL A 143 20.50 29.33 17.64
N LEU A 144 21.57 28.70 18.14
CA LEU A 144 22.94 29.23 18.00
C LEU A 144 23.42 29.24 16.54
N LEU A 145 23.13 28.20 15.76
CA LEU A 145 23.42 28.17 14.32
C LEU A 145 22.60 29.21 13.56
N GLY A 146 21.32 29.38 13.93
CA GLY A 146 20.44 30.39 13.35
C GLY A 146 20.94 31.81 13.62
N CYS A 147 21.37 32.10 14.85
CA CYS A 147 21.98 33.39 15.18
C CYS A 147 23.33 33.62 14.48
N TYR A 148 24.15 32.58 14.31
CA TYR A 148 25.43 32.69 13.60
C TYR A 148 25.27 33.00 12.10
N LEU A 149 24.21 32.49 11.46
CA LEU A 149 23.95 32.78 10.03
C LEU A 149 23.37 34.17 9.77
N VAL A 150 22.87 34.86 10.80
CA VAL A 150 22.26 36.20 10.68
C VAL A 150 23.29 37.32 10.94
N ILE A 151 24.42 36.99 11.55
CA ILE A 151 25.57 37.88 11.78
C ILE A 151 26.56 37.73 10.62
#